data_AF-A0AA97GCH9-F1
#
_entry.id   AF-A0AA97GCH9-F1
#
_cell.length_a   1.000
_cell.length_b   1.000
_cell.length_c   1.000
_cell.angle_alpha   90.00
_cell.angle_beta   90.00
_cell.angle_gamma   90.00
#
_symmetry.space_group_name_H-M   'P 1'
#
loop_
_entity.id
_entity.type
_entity.pdbx_description
1 polymer ?
#
loop_
_entity_poly.entity_id
_entity_poly.type
_entity_poly.pdbx_seq_one_letter_code
_entity_poly.pdbx_strand_id
1 'polypeptide(L)' 'MRMDQIKPISYLKRNTSAVINEIRENRQPMVITQNGEASAVILDADSYQQQQE' A
#
# COMPACT_ATOMS: atom_id res chain seq x y z
N MET A 1 -8.39 8.66 -4.47
CA MET A 1 -7.05 8.13 -4.11
C MET A 1 -6.00 9.18 -4.48
N ARG A 2 -5.07 9.48 -3.58
CA ARG A 2 -3.99 10.44 -3.88
C ARG A 2 -2.90 9.76 -4.72
N MET A 3 -2.31 10.48 -5.68
CA MET A 3 -1.30 9.94 -6.62
C MET A 3 -0.03 9.46 -5.91
N ASP A 4 0.29 10.04 -4.75
CA ASP A 4 1.42 9.63 -3.90
C ASP A 4 1.28 8.21 -3.35
N GLN A 5 0.06 7.70 -3.22
CA GLN A 5 -0.26 6.35 -2.76
C GLN A 5 -0.23 5.29 -3.88
N ILE A 6 0.14 5.64 -5.11
CA ILE A 6 0.31 4.69 -6.20
C ILE A 6 1.81 4.47 -6.41
N LYS A 7 2.28 3.24 -6.17
CA LYS A 7 3.71 2.90 -6.28
C LYS A 7 3.91 1.65 -7.15
N PRO A 8 4.97 1.58 -7.97
CA PRO A 8 5.28 0.36 -8.70
C PRO A 8 5.75 -0.75 -7.76
N ILE A 9 5.54 -2.01 -8.13
CA ILE A 9 6.00 -3.17 -7.37
C ILE A 9 7.52 -3.16 -7.13
N SER A 10 8.29 -2.52 -8.01
CA SER A 10 9.73 -2.35 -7.82
C SER A 10 10.09 -1.41 -6.66
N TYR A 11 9.24 -0.42 -6.36
CA TYR A 11 9.39 0.44 -5.19
C TYR A 11 9.15 -0.34 -3.90
N LEU A 12 8.08 -1.14 -3.85
CA LEU A 12 7.79 -2.03 -2.72
C LEU A 12 8.97 -2.96 -2.43
N LYS A 13 9.46 -3.68 -3.45
CA LYS A 13 10.58 -4.63 -3.31
C LYS A 13 11.85 -4.00 -2.74
N ARG A 14 12.13 -2.73 -3.07
CA ARG A 14 13.32 -2.02 -2.58
C ARG A 14 13.13 -1.40 -1.19
N ASN A 15 11.89 -1.08 -0.80
CA ASN A 15 11.59 -0.24 0.37
C ASN A 15 10.59 -0.90 1.34
N THR A 16 10.52 -2.24 1.38
CA THR A 16 9.46 -2.98 2.10
C THR A 16 9.23 -2.48 3.52
N SER A 17 10.28 -2.36 4.35
CA SER A 17 10.15 -1.91 5.74
C SER A 17 9.62 -0.48 5.86
N ALA A 18 10.06 0.42 4.98
CA ALA A 18 9.58 1.80 4.95
C ALA A 18 8.11 1.88 4.52
N VAL A 19 7.70 1.10 3.51
CA VAL A 19 6.31 1.01 3.06
C VAL A 19 5.41 0.48 4.17
N ILE A 20 5.84 -0.56 4.89
CA ILE A 20 5.06 -1.10 6.02
C ILE A 20 4.88 -0.05 7.11
N ASN A 21 5.94 0.71 7.44
CA ASN A 21 5.84 1.79 8.41
C ASN A 21 4.90 2.91 7.94
N GLU A 22 5.03 3.35 6.69
CA GLU A 22 4.19 4.40 6.10
C GLU A 22 2.69 4.03 6.16
N ILE A 23 2.35 2.80 5.77
CA ILE A 23 0.96 2.32 5.77
C ILE A 23 0.41 2.25 7.20
N ARG A 24 1.22 1.78 8.16
CA ARG A 24 0.82 1.69 9.57
C ARG A 24 0.64 3.06 10.23
N GLU A 25 1.51 4.01 9.93
CA GLU A 25 1.49 5.37 10.50
C GLU A 25 0.35 6.20 9.92
N ASN A 26 0.20 6.18 8.60
CA ASN A 26 -0.79 7.01 7.92
C ASN A 26 -2.19 6.39 7.91
N ARG A 27 -2.30 5.07 8.11
CA ARG A 27 -3.55 4.29 7.96
C ARG A 27 -4.26 4.61 6.64
N GLN A 28 -3.48 4.75 5.58
CA GLN A 28 -3.97 4.99 4.22
C GLN A 28 -3.59 3.81 3.33
N PRO A 29 -4.50 3.30 2.48
CA PRO A 29 -4.18 2.23 1.54
C PRO A 29 -3.25 2.72 0.42
N MET A 30 -2.30 1.87 0.04
CA MET A 30 -1.38 2.08 -1.08
C MET A 30 -1.72 1.13 -2.23
N VAL A 31 -1.85 1.65 -3.45
CA VAL A 31 -2.00 0.83 -4.67
C VAL A 31 -0.62 0.49 -5.21
N ILE A 32 -0.44 -0.80 -5.51
CA ILE A 32 0.74 -1.33 -6.17
C ILE A 32 0.45 -1.56 -7.65
N THR A 33 1.33 -1.05 -8.51
CA THR A 33 1.25 -1.28 -9.96
C THR A 33 2.33 -2.25 -10.46
N GLN A 34 1.98 -3.03 -11.47
CA GLN A 34 2.92 -3.85 -12.25
C GLN A 34 2.75 -3.50 -13.73
N ASN A 35 3.87 -3.20 -14.41
CA ASN A 35 3.85 -2.76 -15.81
C ASN A 35 2.92 -1.56 -16.10
N GLY A 36 2.72 -0.69 -15.11
CA GLY A 36 1.83 0.48 -15.22
C GLY A 36 0.37 0.20 -14.90
N GLU A 37 -0.02 -1.05 -14.68
CA GLU A 37 -1.40 -1.43 -14.34
C GLU A 37 -1.55 -1.64 -12.84
N ALA A 38 -2.68 -1.21 -12.26
CA ALA A 38 -2.98 -1.47 -10.86
C ALA A 38 -3.18 -2.98 -10.64
N SER A 39 -2.47 -3.56 -9.68
CA SER A 39 -2.43 -5.01 -9.47
C SER A 39 -2.81 -5.43 -8.05
N ALA A 40 -2.55 -4.59 -7.04
CA ALA A 40 -2.87 -4.88 -5.64
C ALA A 40 -3.07 -3.61 -4.81
N VAL A 41 -3.68 -3.76 -3.63
CA VAL A 41 -3.74 -2.73 -2.59
C VAL A 41 -3.08 -3.29 -1.33
N ILE A 42 -2.27 -2.48 -0.66
CA ILE A 42 -1.72 -2.78 0.67
C ILE A 42 -2.44 -1.89 1.68
N LEU A 43 -2.89 -2.50 2.77
CA LEU A 43 -3.57 -1.87 3.88
C LEU A 43 -2.95 -2.40 5.19
N ASP A 44 -2.99 -1.61 6.27
CA ASP A 44 -2.61 -2.12 7.58
C ASP A 44 -3.65 -3.14 8.09
N ALA A 45 -3.20 -4.04 8.97
CA ALA A 45 -4.00 -5.16 9.43
C ALA A 45 -5.24 -4.74 10.22
N ASP A 46 -5.14 -3.69 11.05
CA ASP A 46 -6.25 -3.20 11.87
C ASP A 46 -7.36 -2.63 10.97
N SER A 47 -6.98 -1.82 9.99
CA SER A 47 -7.93 -1.28 9.00
C SER A 47 -8.57 -2.39 8.16
N TYR A 48 -7.83 -3.42 7.78
CA TYR A 48 -8.40 -4.57 7.06
C TYR A 48 -9.42 -5.32 7.91
N GLN A 49 -9.10 -5.57 9.19
CA GLN A 49 -10.01 -6.24 10.12
C GLN A 49 -11.31 -5.45 10.30
N GLN A 50 -11.21 -4.13 10.49
CA GLN A 50 -12.38 -3.25 10.64
C GLN A 50 -13.29 -3.21 9.40
N GLN A 51 -12.77 -3.50 8.21
CA GLN A 51 -13.59 -3.57 6.99
C GLN A 51 -14.33 -4.90 6.83
N GLN A 52 -13.91 -5.95 7.54
CA GLN A 52 -14.48 -7.30 7.46
C GLN A 52 -15.51 -7.58 8.56
N GLU A 53 -15.68 -6.63 9.50
CA GLU A 53 -16.72 -6.63 10.54
C GLU A 53 -17.96 -5.84 10.08
#